data_AF-A0A840SZM8-F1
#
_entry.id   AF-A0A840SZM8-F1
#
_cell.length_a   1.000
_cell.length_b   1.000
_cell.length_c   1.000
_cell.angle_alpha   90.00
_cell.angle_beta   90.00
_cell.angle_gamma   90.00
#
_symmetry.space_group_name_H-M   'P 1'
#
loop_
_entity.id
_entity.type
_entity.pdbx_description
1 polymer ?
#
loop_
_entity_poly.entity_id
_entity_poly.type
_entity_poly.pdbx_seq_one_letter_code
_entity_poly.pdbx_strand_id
1 'polypeptide(L)' 'MAIDDDDFEDDDELELFEDYEDGEIGYVRFLQAHGVERTCARCGAPFRGMPDYGHCNACADAIEAGHPVD' A
#
# COMPACT_ATOMS: atom_id res chain seq x y z
N MET A 1 -30.57 -5.41 31.34
CA MET A 1 -30.66 -4.38 30.30
C MET A 1 -29.23 -3.92 30.08
N ALA A 2 -28.53 -4.61 29.19
CA ALA A 2 -28.39 -4.31 27.77
C ALA A 2 -27.35 -3.19 27.60
N ILE A 3 -26.17 -3.60 27.14
CA ILE A 3 -25.10 -2.71 26.69
C ILE A 3 -25.36 -2.66 25.18
N ASP A 4 -26.04 -1.61 24.74
CA ASP A 4 -26.37 -1.43 23.33
C ASP A 4 -25.12 -0.91 22.59
N ASP A 5 -24.75 -1.69 21.58
CA ASP A 5 -23.99 -1.32 20.39
C ASP A 5 -24.56 -0.03 19.75
N ASP A 6 -23.73 0.64 18.93
CA ASP A 6 -24.10 1.69 17.96
C ASP A 6 -23.95 3.15 18.44
N ASP A 7 -22.72 3.66 18.34
CA ASP A 7 -22.48 5.09 18.05
C ASP A 7 -21.09 5.22 17.40
N PHE A 8 -20.94 4.60 16.21
CA PHE A 8 -19.88 4.94 15.27
C PHE A 8 -20.35 6.21 14.56
N GLU A 9 -20.30 7.34 15.27
CA GLU A 9 -20.48 8.65 14.64
C GLU A 9 -19.29 8.83 13.68
N ASP A 10 -19.56 8.57 12.40
CA ASP A 10 -18.88 9.20 11.27
C ASP A 10 -18.86 10.73 11.52
N ASP A 11 -17.85 11.20 12.26
CA ASP A 11 -17.49 12.61 12.33
C ASP A 11 -16.33 12.85 11.37
N ASP A 12 -16.66 13.72 10.43
CA ASP A 12 -16.07 13.83 9.12
C ASP A 12 -14.88 14.79 9.16
N GLU A 13 -13.65 14.28 9.22
CA GLU A 13 -12.49 14.95 8.61
C GLU A 13 -11.31 13.98 8.52
N LEU A 14 -11.38 13.09 7.52
CA LEU A 14 -10.14 12.72 6.85
C LEU A 14 -9.66 13.99 6.14
N GLU A 15 -8.94 14.86 6.86
CA GLU A 15 -7.96 15.81 6.32
C GLU A 15 -6.88 15.00 5.55
N LEU A 16 -7.27 14.29 4.50
CA LEU A 16 -6.45 13.23 3.90
C LEU A 16 -5.37 13.78 2.96
N PHE A 17 -5.25 15.10 2.82
CA PHE A 17 -4.59 15.70 1.66
C PHE A 17 -3.59 16.81 1.94
N GLU A 18 -3.11 17.03 3.16
CA GLU A 18 -2.08 18.05 3.37
C GLU A 18 -0.80 17.59 4.09
N ASP A 19 -0.71 16.33 4.50
CA ASP A 19 0.50 15.83 5.18
C ASP A 19 0.93 14.44 4.66
N TYR A 20 1.24 14.33 3.37
CA TYR A 20 2.06 13.22 2.84
C TYR A 20 3.53 13.36 3.31
N GLU A 21 3.72 13.73 4.57
CA GLU A 21 5.01 13.85 5.27
C GLU A 21 5.16 12.67 6.23
N ASP A 22 5.22 11.45 5.71
CA ASP A 22 6.20 10.46 6.17
C ASP A 22 6.23 9.27 5.21
N GLY A 23 7.43 8.90 4.77
CA GLY A 23 7.67 7.81 3.84
C GLY A 23 7.03 6.48 4.30
N GLU A 24 6.70 5.62 3.34
CA GLU A 24 6.26 4.24 3.54
C GLU A 24 4.80 4.05 4.05
N ILE A 25 4.33 4.75 5.07
CA ILE A 25 2.98 4.51 5.66
C ILE A 25 1.85 4.92 4.71
N GLY A 26 1.99 6.07 4.04
CA GLY A 26 1.00 6.56 3.06
C GLY A 26 0.86 5.62 1.85
N TYR A 27 1.98 5.06 1.38
CA TYR A 27 1.98 4.14 0.25
C TYR A 27 1.34 2.79 0.60
N VAL A 28 1.58 2.26 1.81
CA VAL A 28 0.94 1.01 2.27
C VAL A 28 -0.59 1.16 2.31
N ARG A 29 -1.10 2.27 2.86
CA ARG A 29 -2.55 2.53 2.89
C ARG A 29 -3.15 2.70 1.49
N PHE A 30 -2.44 3.40 0.60
CA PHE A 30 -2.84 3.51 -0.80
C PHE A 30 -2.93 2.15 -1.50
N LEU A 31 -1.96 1.27 -1.28
CA LEU A 31 -1.98 -0.11 -1.81
C LEU A 31 -3.07 -0.98 -1.19
N GLN A 32 -3.47 -0.74 0.06
CA GLN A 32 -4.61 -1.43 0.65
C GLN A 32 -5.92 -1.05 -0.06
N ALA A 33 -6.12 0.23 -0.35
CA ALA A 33 -7.33 0.73 -1.02
C ALA A 33 -7.36 0.41 -2.53
N HIS A 34 -6.24 0.55 -3.24
CA HIS A 34 -6.19 0.51 -4.71
C HIS A 34 -5.32 -0.59 -5.30
N GLY A 35 -4.48 -1.23 -4.48
CA GLY A 35 -3.57 -2.27 -4.93
C GLY A 35 -4.30 -3.58 -5.24
N VAL A 36 -3.79 -4.29 -6.25
CA VAL A 36 -4.25 -5.62 -6.66
C VAL A 36 -3.17 -6.66 -6.35
N GLU A 37 -3.60 -7.90 -6.07
CA GLU A 37 -2.66 -9.01 -5.89
C GLU A 37 -2.08 -9.43 -7.24
N ARG A 38 -0.75 -9.43 -7.34
CA ARG A 38 0.01 -9.82 -8.52
C ARG A 38 1.22 -10.65 -8.15
N THR A 39 1.83 -11.27 -9.15
CA THR A 39 3.09 -12.00 -9.00
C THR A 39 4.23 -11.15 -9.56
N CYS A 40 5.29 -10.96 -8.76
CA CYS A 40 6.45 -10.18 -9.19
C CYS A 40 7.12 -10.89 -10.37
N ALA A 41 7.32 -10.16 -11.48
CA ALA A 41 7.93 -10.71 -12.69
C ALA A 41 9.41 -11.12 -12.50
N ARG A 42 10.05 -10.66 -11.42
CA ARG A 42 11.46 -10.95 -11.11
C ARG A 42 11.60 -12.14 -10.16
N CYS A 43 11.06 -12.04 -8.95
CA CYS A 43 11.24 -13.07 -7.92
C CYS A 43 10.11 -14.10 -7.87
N GLY A 44 9.02 -13.91 -8.61
CA GLY A 44 7.86 -14.82 -8.59
C GLY A 44 7.04 -14.77 -7.30
N ALA A 45 7.36 -13.88 -6.36
CA ALA A 45 6.61 -13.74 -5.11
C ALA A 45 5.26 -13.04 -5.35
N PRO A 46 4.18 -13.46 -4.67
CA PRO A 46 2.94 -12.69 -4.65
C PRO A 46 3.17 -11.38 -3.89
N PHE A 47 2.65 -10.28 -4.43
CA PHE A 47 2.71 -8.97 -3.82
C PHE A 47 1.45 -8.17 -4.15
N ARG A 48 1.13 -7.19 -3.30
CA ARG A 48 0.06 -6.22 -3.57
C ARG A 48 0.69 -4.95 -4.12
N GLY A 49 0.29 -4.56 -5.33
CA GLY A 49 0.88 -3.44 -6.05
C GLY A 49 -0.15 -2.78 -6.96
N MET A 50 0.25 -1.68 -7.59
CA MET A 50 -0.57 -1.07 -8.64
C MET A 50 -0.72 -2.02 -9.84
N PRO A 51 -1.83 -1.96 -10.59
CA PRO A 51 -2.07 -2.83 -11.73
C PRO A 51 -0.97 -2.71 -12.80
N ASP A 52 -0.42 -1.51 -12.98
CA ASP A 52 0.66 -1.22 -13.93
C ASP A 52 2.07 -1.59 -13.41
N TYR A 53 2.21 -1.93 -12.11
CA TYR A 53 3.48 -2.33 -11.52
C TYR A 53 3.75 -3.82 -11.73
N GLY A 54 4.90 -4.15 -12.34
CA GLY A 54 5.33 -5.52 -12.63
C GLY A 54 6.22 -6.17 -11.55
N HIS A 55 6.72 -5.39 -10.60
CA HIS A 55 7.70 -5.82 -9.60
C HIS A 55 7.25 -5.48 -8.18
N CYS A 56 7.60 -6.33 -7.21
CA CYS A 56 7.42 -6.00 -5.80
C CYS A 56 8.39 -4.89 -5.37
N ASN A 57 8.07 -4.15 -4.30
CA ASN A 57 8.88 -3.04 -3.82
C ASN A 57 10.35 -3.42 -3.64
N ALA A 58 10.66 -4.57 -3.03
CA ALA A 58 12.04 -5.02 -2.86
C ALA A 58 12.80 -5.23 -4.19
N CYS A 59 12.11 -5.74 -5.21
CA CYS A 59 12.71 -5.92 -6.54
C CYS A 59 12.82 -4.60 -7.31
N ALA A 60 11.85 -3.69 -7.15
CA ALA A 60 11.86 -2.36 -7.72
C ALA A 60 13.01 -1.53 -7.11
N ASP A 61 13.12 -1.51 -5.78
CA ASP A 61 14.19 -0.84 -5.04
C ASP A 61 15.57 -1.35 -5.46
N ALA A 62 15.73 -2.67 -5.61
CA ALA A 62 16.97 -3.25 -6.13
C ALA A 62 17.29 -2.82 -7.58
N ILE A 63 16.27 -2.66 -8.45
CA ILE A 63 16.47 -2.14 -9.82
C ILE A 63 16.89 -0.67 -9.77
N GLU A 64 16.19 0.15 -8.97
CA GLU A 64 16.44 1.59 -8.82
C GLU A 64 17.80 1.88 -8.20
N ALA A 65 18.20 1.09 -7.20
CA ALA A 65 19.53 1.12 -6.59
C ALA A 65 20.66 0.65 -7.54
N GLY A 66 20.33 0.22 -8.76
CA GLY A 66 21.30 -0.22 -9.75
C GLY A 66 21.94 -1.56 -9.39
N HIS A 67 21.26 -2.41 -8.61
CA HIS A 67 21.69 -3.78 -8.39
C HIS A 67 21.19 -4.67 -9.55
N PRO A 68 22.07 -5.02 -10.51
CA PRO A 68 21.76 -6.10 -11.42
C PRO A 68 21.64 -7.37 -10.58
N VAL A 69 20.49 -8.02 -10.70
CA VAL A 69 20.30 -9.37 -10.17
C VAL A 69 20.29 -10.23 -11.41
N ASP A 70 21.34 -11.05 -11.50
CA ASP A 70 21.63 -12.06 -12.53
C ASP A 70 20.45 -13.03 -12.71
#